data_AF-X1UL19-F1
#
_entry.id   AF-X1UL19-F1
#
_cell.length_a   1.000
_cell.length_b   1.000
_cell.length_c   1.000
_cell.angle_alpha   90.00
_cell.angle_beta   90.00
_cell.angle_gamma   90.00
#
_symmetry.space_group_name_H-M   'P 1'
#
loop_
_entity.id
_entity.type
_entity.pdbx_description
1 polymer ?
#
loop_
_entity_poly.entity_id
_entity_poly.type
_entity_poly.pdbx_seq_one_letter_code
_entity_poly.pdbx_strand_id
1 'polypeptide(L)'
;MSYFESRLKINIGDFEEIERKIKFCQELRITDLILEPKNDVVKLNSELKQRISKISTLNLYYRINLRPNSLNDLKKRIQPYNNFSDIIS
;
A
#
# COMPACT_ATOMS: atom_id res chain seq x y z
N MET A 1 -17.41 -7.97 10.06
CA MET A 1 -16.22 -7.37 9.45
C MET A 1 -15.20 -7.21 10.56
N SER A 2 -14.11 -7.99 10.52
CA SER A 2 -13.01 -7.83 11.48
C SER A 2 -12.27 -6.55 11.12
N TYR A 3 -12.57 -5.45 11.82
CA TYR A 3 -12.08 -4.09 11.55
C TYR A 3 -10.58 -3.88 11.81
N PHE A 4 -9.80 -4.95 12.04
CA PHE A 4 -8.36 -4.86 12.22
C PHE A 4 -7.64 -5.05 10.87
N GLU A 5 -7.74 -4.03 10.02
CA GLU A 5 -6.83 -3.89 8.90
C GLU A 5 -5.48 -3.43 9.44
N SER A 6 -4.47 -4.30 9.38
CA SER A 6 -3.12 -3.90 9.79
C SER A 6 -2.54 -2.99 8.71
N ARG A 7 -2.50 -1.69 8.96
CA ARG A 7 -1.85 -0.72 8.09
C ARG A 7 -0.36 -0.70 8.39
N LEU A 8 0.45 -0.95 7.36
CA LEU A 8 1.88 -1.01 7.48
C LEU A 8 2.56 -0.08 6.47
N LYS A 9 3.37 0.83 7.01
CA LYS A 9 4.21 1.71 6.18
C LYS A 9 5.43 0.95 5.69
N ILE A 10 5.69 1.02 4.38
CA ILE A 10 6.80 0.33 3.70
C ILE A 10 7.71 1.32 2.97
N ASN A 11 9.00 0.98 2.92
CA ASN A 11 9.94 1.61 2.00
C ASN A 11 9.95 0.85 0.67
N ILE A 12 9.38 1.44 -0.38
CA ILE A 12 9.26 0.79 -1.69
C ILE A 12 10.60 0.49 -2.37
N GLY A 13 11.68 1.16 -1.94
CA GLY A 13 13.04 0.92 -2.43
C GLY A 13 13.79 -0.19 -1.67
N ASP A 14 13.19 -0.75 -0.62
CA ASP A 14 13.81 -1.76 0.25
C ASP A 14 12.92 -2.99 0.33
N PHE A 15 13.10 -3.91 -0.61
CA PHE A 15 12.29 -5.13 -0.68
C PHE A 15 12.53 -6.06 0.51
N GLU A 16 13.73 -6.08 1.08
CA GLU A 16 14.06 -6.92 2.24
C GLU A 16 13.32 -6.44 3.50
N GLU A 17 13.18 -5.12 3.70
CA GLU A 17 12.31 -4.56 4.75
C GLU A 17 10.86 -5.02 4.57
N ILE A 18 10.35 -4.95 3.35
CA ILE A 18 8.98 -5.36 3.03
C ILE A 18 8.77 -6.84 3.34
N GLU A 19 9.68 -7.71 2.89
CA GLU A 19 9.61 -9.15 3.11
C GLU A 19 9.62 -9.50 4.61
N ARG A 20 10.56 -8.94 5.39
CA ARG A 20 10.63 -9.18 6.83
C ARG A 20 9.34 -8.80 7.54
N LYS A 21 8.78 -7.65 7.19
CA LYS A 21 7.52 -7.16 7.76
C LYS A 21 6.32 -8.03 7.41
N ILE A 22 6.26 -8.53 6.18
CA ILE A 22 5.17 -9.44 5.76
C ILE A 22 5.27 -10.75 6.51
N LYS A 23 6.47 -11.34 6.62
CA LYS A 23 6.68 -12.57 7.40
C LYS A 23 6.25 -12.39 8.84
N PHE A 24 6.64 -11.28 9.47
CA PHE A 24 6.20 -10.94 10.82
C PHE A 24 4.67 -10.85 10.93
N CYS A 25 3.99 -10.25 9.95
CA CYS A 25 2.53 -10.19 9.94
C CYS A 25 1.88 -11.59 9.78
N GLN A 26 2.48 -12.47 8.98
CA GLN A 26 2.04 -13.86 8.82
C GLN A 26 2.20 -14.64 10.13
N GLU A 27 3.31 -14.45 10.85
CA GLU A 27 3.55 -15.05 12.17
C GLU A 27 2.52 -14.60 13.21
N LEU A 28 2.10 -13.33 13.15
CA LEU A 28 1.03 -12.77 13.97
C LEU A 28 -0.38 -13.21 13.55
N ARG A 29 -0.50 -14.05 12.50
CA ARG A 29 -1.77 -14.52 11.95
C ARG A 29 -2.71 -13.39 11.49
N ILE A 30 -2.13 -12.28 11.06
CA ILE A 30 -2.89 -11.24 10.34
C ILE A 30 -3.38 -11.86 9.02
N THR A 31 -4.61 -11.56 8.61
CA THR A 31 -5.18 -12.04 7.34
C THR A 31 -5.17 -10.96 6.28
N ASP A 32 -5.49 -9.72 6.66
CA ASP A 32 -5.67 -8.57 5.78
C ASP A 32 -4.66 -7.47 6.12
N LEU A 33 -3.85 -7.07 5.14
CA LEU A 33 -2.76 -6.13 5.32
C LEU A 33 -2.82 -5.00 4.28
N ILE A 34 -2.86 -3.75 4.76
CA ILE A 34 -2.74 -2.57 3.92
C ILE A 34 -1.29 -2.12 3.89
N LEU A 35 -0.67 -2.18 2.72
CA LEU A 35 0.67 -1.66 2.48
C LEU A 35 0.60 -0.21 1.99
N GLU A 36 1.33 0.66 2.68
CA GLU A 36 1.38 2.08 2.37
C GLU A 36 2.82 2.57 2.19
N PRO A 37 3.16 3.28 1.11
CA PRO A 37 4.47 3.91 0.98
C PRO A 37 4.74 4.95 2.08
N LYS A 38 5.95 4.93 2.66
CA LYS A 38 6.40 5.99 3.59
C LYS A 38 6.50 7.37 2.92
N ASN A 39 6.83 7.39 1.64
CA ASN A 39 7.07 8.60 0.85
C ASN A 39 5.83 8.97 0.02
N ASP A 40 5.81 10.21 -0.50
CA ASP A 40 4.76 10.68 -1.41
C ASP A 40 4.92 10.01 -2.78
N VAL A 41 4.44 8.77 -2.85
CA VAL A 41 4.47 7.93 -4.05
C VAL A 41 3.11 8.03 -4.72
N VAL A 42 3.10 8.45 -5.98
CA VAL A 42 1.86 8.58 -6.77
C VAL A 42 1.28 7.21 -7.11
N LYS A 43 2.12 6.19 -7.30
CA LYS A 43 1.69 4.83 -7.63
C LYS A 43 2.75 3.80 -7.26
N LEU A 44 2.30 2.69 -6.69
CA LEU A 44 3.13 1.50 -6.52
C LEU A 44 3.28 0.77 -7.86
N ASN A 45 4.54 0.51 -8.27
CA ASN A 45 4.84 -0.25 -9.48
C ASN A 45 4.17 -1.65 -9.41
N SER A 46 3.54 -2.07 -10.52
CA SER A 46 2.96 -3.40 -10.66
C SER A 46 3.97 -4.53 -10.43
N GLU A 47 5.23 -4.35 -10.83
CA GLU A 47 6.29 -5.33 -10.61
C GLU A 47 6.54 -5.57 -9.12
N LEU A 48 6.61 -4.50 -8.32
CA LEU A 48 6.77 -4.59 -6.88
C LEU A 48 5.58 -5.35 -6.26
N LYS A 49 4.34 -5.00 -6.65
CA LYS A 49 3.15 -5.71 -6.17
C LYS A 49 3.18 -7.20 -6.49
N GLN A 50 3.61 -7.58 -7.70
CA GLN A 50 3.75 -8.98 -8.10
C GLN A 50 4.84 -9.71 -7.31
N ARG A 51 5.96 -9.05 -7.01
CA ARG A 51 7.00 -9.64 -6.16
C ARG A 51 6.49 -9.88 -4.73
N ILE A 52 5.78 -8.91 -4.18
CA ILE A 52 5.19 -8.99 -2.84
C ILE A 52 4.12 -10.10 -2.79
N SER A 53 3.25 -10.20 -3.80
CA SER A 53 2.21 -11.24 -3.82
C SER A 53 2.75 -12.66 -3.90
N LYS A 54 3.94 -12.87 -4.48
CA LYS A 54 4.59 -14.19 -4.56
C LYS A 54 5.11 -14.70 -3.22
N ILE A 55 5.45 -13.79 -2.29
CA ILE A 55 6.02 -14.14 -0.98
C ILE A 55 4.99 -14.10 0.15
N SER A 56 3.78 -13.62 -0.12
CA SER A 56 2.75 -13.40 0.89
C SER A 56 1.57 -14.34 0.70
N THR A 57 1.06 -14.85 1.81
CA THR A 57 -0.22 -15.57 1.89
C THR A 57 -1.34 -14.67 2.41
N LEU A 58 -1.07 -13.38 2.61
CA LEU A 58 -1.99 -12.40 3.16
C LEU A 58 -2.88 -11.82 2.04
N ASN A 59 -4.07 -11.37 2.40
CA ASN A 59 -4.85 -10.49 1.53
C ASN A 59 -4.20 -9.11 1.55
N LEU A 60 -3.51 -8.78 0.46
CA LEU A 60 -2.76 -7.53 0.34
C LEU A 60 -3.60 -6.46 -0.34
N TYR A 61 -3.73 -5.33 0.34
CA TYR A 61 -4.29 -4.11 -0.19
C TYR A 61 -3.20 -3.05 -0.23
N TYR A 62 -3.32 -2.13 -1.17
CA TYR A 62 -2.35 -1.04 -1.32
C TYR A 62 -3.06 0.29 -1.08
N ARG A 63 -2.36 1.22 -0.44
CA ARG A 63 -2.88 2.56 -0.17
C ARG A 63 -1.89 3.62 -0.61
N ILE A 64 -2.39 4.62 -1.31
CA ILE A 64 -1.66 5.83 -1.69
C ILE A 64 -2.27 7.00 -0.94
N ASN A 65 -1.45 7.72 -0.17
CA ASN A 65 -1.89 8.95 0.48
C ASN A 65 -1.56 10.14 -0.42
N LEU A 66 -2.58 10.90 -0.78
CA LEU A 66 -2.47 12.19 -1.42
C LEU A 66 -2.31 13.24 -0.33
N ARG A 67 -1.30 14.10 -0.47
CA ARG A 67 -1.11 15.27 0.40
C ARG A 67 -1.34 16.54 -0.41
N PRO A 68 -2.60 16.89 -0.71
CA PRO A 68 -2.89 18.10 -1.48
C PRO A 68 -2.71 19.35 -0.61
N ASN A 69 -2.17 20.40 -1.20
CA ASN A 69 -2.04 21.69 -0.50
C ASN A 69 -3.22 22.64 -0.75
N SER A 70 -4.15 22.27 -1.65
CA SER A 70 -5.37 23.03 -1.94
C SER A 70 -6.42 22.15 -2.63
N LEU A 71 -7.66 22.64 -2.73
CA LEU A 71 -8.70 21.95 -3.48
C LEU A 71 -8.37 21.79 -4.97
N ASN A 72 -7.73 22.80 -5.58
CA ASN A 72 -7.29 22.73 -6.99
C ASN A 72 -6.17 21.70 -7.19
N ASP A 73 -5.27 21.59 -6.21
CA ASP A 73 -4.22 20.57 -6.20
C ASP A 73 -4.81 19.16 -6.04
N LEU A 74 -5.78 18.97 -5.13
CA LEU A 74 -6.52 17.72 -4.98
C LEU A 74 -7.20 17.31 -6.30
N LYS A 75 -7.91 18.23 -6.96
CA LYS A 75 -8.57 17.96 -8.25
C LYS A 75 -7.58 17.47 -9.31
N LYS A 76 -6.39 18.08 -9.40
CA LYS A 76 -5.34 17.64 -10.34
C LYS A 76 -4.76 16.29 -9.96
N ARG A 77 -4.51 16.05 -8.66
CA ARG A 77 -3.92 14.80 -8.17
C ARG A 77 -4.87 13.62 -8.27
N ILE A 78 -6.18 13.82 -8.12
CA ILE A 78 -7.15 12.71 -8.14
C ILE A 78 -7.50 12.24 -9.57
N GLN A 79 -7.37 13.12 -10.58
CA GLN A 79 -7.72 12.83 -11.98
C GLN A 79 -7.14 11.53 -12.56
N PRO A 80 -5.87 11.16 -12.31
CA PRO A 80 -5.29 9.92 -12.84
C PRO A 80 -5.90 8.63 -12.28
N TYR A 81 -6.72 8.72 -11.23
CA TYR A 81 -7.17 7.56 -10.47
C TYR A 81 -8.61 7.12 -10.74
N ASN A 82 -9.25 7.59 -11.82
CA ASN A 82 -10.64 7.24 -12.17
C ASN A 82 -10.93 5.72 -12.29
N ASN A 83 -9.90 4.86 -12.45
CA ASN A 83 -10.01 3.39 -12.47
C ASN A 83 -8.91 2.74 -11.61
N PHE A 84 -8.60 3.31 -10.45
CA PHE A 84 -7.52 2.83 -9.60
C PHE A 84 -7.98 1.71 -8.66
N SER A 85 -7.23 0.62 -8.62
CA SER A 85 -7.52 -0.55 -7.79
C SER A 85 -7.15 -0.37 -6.31
N ASP A 86 -6.31 0.62 -6.02
CA ASP A 86 -5.76 0.83 -4.67
C ASP A 86 -6.56 1.89 -3.92
N ILE A 87 -6.44 1.86 -2.60
CA ILE A 87 -7.08 2.82 -1.70
C ILE A 87 -6.39 4.18 -1.87
N ILE A 88 -7.18 5.24 -2.02
CA ILE A 88 -6.71 6.63 -2.04
C ILE A 88 -7.17 7.28 -0.75
N SER A 89 -6.27 8.00 -0.08
CA SER A 89 -6.57 8.75 1.14
C SER A 89 -5.91 10.10 1.17
#